data_AF-A0A088FTF9-F1
#
_entry.id   AF-A0A088FTF9-F1
#
_cell.length_a   1.000
_cell.length_b   1.000
_cell.length_c   1.000
_cell.angle_alpha   90.00
_cell.angle_beta   90.00
_cell.angle_gamma   90.00
#
_symmetry.space_group_name_H-M   'P 1'
#
loop_
_entity.id
_entity.type
_entity.pdbx_description
1 polymer ?
#
loop_
_entity_poly.entity_id
_entity_poly.type
_entity_poly.pdbx_seq_one_letter_code
_entity_poly.pdbx_strand_id
1 'polypeptide(L)' 'LFFGSLLMLGFGYAGESGLMPALPAFIIGVLFWIYMIYTLWMGEGKEAVLTTSPSVQTAYSTMMWIIIV' A
#
# COMPACT_ATOMS: atom_id res chain seq x y z
N LEU A 1 0.29 -1.91 -6.92
CA LEU A 1 0.58 -0.64 -6.20
C LEU A 1 -0.35 0.49 -6.63
N PHE A 2 -0.25 1.00 -7.87
CA PHE A 2 -1.05 2.15 -8.34
C PHE A 2 -2.57 2.02 -8.10
N PHE A 3 -3.16 0.88 -8.46
CA PHE A 3 -4.58 0.65 -8.21
C PHE A 3 -4.92 0.55 -6.72
N GLY A 4 -4.05 -0.06 -5.92
CA GLY A 4 -4.22 -0.14 -4.47
C GLY A 4 -4.21 1.25 -3.82
N SER A 5 -3.28 2.12 -4.21
CA SER A 5 -3.20 3.49 -3.70
C SER A 5 -4.37 4.35 -4.17
N LEU A 6 -4.82 4.18 -5.42
CA LEU A 6 -5.97 4.92 -5.95
C LEU A 6 -7.25 4.56 -5.19
N LEU A 7 -7.47 3.28 -4.91
CA LEU A 7 -8.63 2.83 -4.15
C LEU A 7 -8.53 3.25 -2.69
N MET A 8 -7.36 3.12 -2.06
CA MET A 8 -7.13 3.61 -0.69
C MET A 8 -7.50 5.10 -0.55
N LEU A 9 -6.99 5.95 -1.44
CA LEU A 9 -7.27 7.38 -1.43
C LEU A 9 -8.72 7.68 -1.81
N GLY A 10 -9.28 6.97 -2.79
CA GLY A 10 -10.66 7.14 -3.24
C GLY A 10 -11.67 6.85 -2.12
N PHE A 11 -11.49 5.76 -1.38
CA PHE A 11 -12.34 5.44 -0.24
C PHE A 11 -12.11 6.38 0.95
N GLY A 12 -10.85 6.78 1.22
CA GLY A 12 -10.57 7.83 2.21
C GLY A 12 -11.32 9.12 1.91
N TYR A 13 -11.21 9.62 0.67
CA TYR A 13 -11.96 10.79 0.22
C TYR A 13 -13.47 10.60 0.29
N ALA A 14 -14.01 9.43 -0.09
CA ALA A 14 -15.44 9.17 -0.02
C ALA A 14 -15.97 9.20 1.43
N GLY A 15 -15.16 8.75 2.40
CA GLY A 15 -15.47 8.87 3.83
C GLY A 15 -15.42 10.31 4.34
N GLU A 16 -14.41 11.08 3.92
CA GLU A 16 -14.21 12.48 4.36
C GLU A 16 -15.20 13.47 3.72
N SER A 17 -15.63 13.22 2.49
CA SER A 17 -16.57 14.07 1.74
C SER A 17 -18.05 13.75 2.01
N GLY A 18 -18.34 12.72 2.81
CA GLY A 18 -19.70 12.30 3.14
C GLY A 18 -20.41 11.50 2.04
N LEU A 19 -19.68 11.05 1.01
CA LEU A 19 -20.21 10.16 -0.04
C LEU A 19 -20.47 8.73 0.48
N MET A 20 -19.77 8.33 1.55
CA MET A 20 -19.94 7.06 2.24
C MET A 20 -19.80 7.27 3.76
N PRO A 21 -20.46 6.45 4.61
CA PRO A 21 -20.20 6.46 6.05
C PRO A 21 -18.70 6.24 6.37
N ALA A 22 -18.15 7.05 7.26
CA ALA A 22 -16.70 7.12 7.53
C ALA A 22 -16.09 5.79 7.96
N LEU A 23 -16.76 5.02 8.81
CA LEU A 23 -16.22 3.77 9.36
C LEU A 23 -16.05 2.67 8.28
N PRO A 24 -17.07 2.34 7.46
CA PRO A 24 -16.90 1.46 6.30
C PRO A 24 -15.82 1.94 5.32
N ALA A 25 -15.80 3.24 5.01
CA ALA A 25 -14.82 3.82 4.09
C ALA A 25 -13.38 3.65 4.61
N PHE A 26 -13.17 3.87 5.90
CA PHE A 26 -11.89 3.65 6.57
C PHE A 26 -11.45 2.18 6.52
N ILE A 27 -12.33 1.24 6.83
CA ILE A 27 -12.01 -0.20 6.78
C ILE A 27 -11.58 -0.61 5.37
N ILE A 28 -12.31 -0.16 4.34
CA ILE A 28 -11.97 -0.46 2.96
C ILE A 28 -10.62 0.16 2.57
N GLY A 29 -10.36 1.42 2.97
CA GLY A 29 -9.07 2.07 2.75
C GLY A 29 -7.91 1.29 3.38
N VAL A 30 -8.07 0.84 4.62
CA VAL A 30 -7.08 0.03 5.34
C VAL A 30 -6.86 -1.34 4.67
N LEU A 31 -7.92 -1.99 4.15
CA LEU A 31 -7.78 -3.24 3.41
C LEU A 31 -6.91 -3.07 2.15
N PHE A 32 -7.09 -1.99 1.40
CA PHE A 32 -6.23 -1.71 0.24
C PHE A 32 -4.80 -1.36 0.63
N TRP A 33 -4.59 -0.67 1.76
CA TRP A 33 -3.25 -0.44 2.31
C TRP A 33 -2.54 -1.74 2.70
N ILE A 34 -3.21 -2.63 3.43
CA ILE A 34 -2.68 -3.95 3.80
C ILE A 34 -2.39 -4.79 2.55
N TYR A 35 -3.25 -4.74 1.53
CA TYR A 35 -3.01 -5.40 0.25
C TYR A 35 -1.72 -4.90 -0.44
N MET A 36 -1.44 -3.59 -0.39
CA MET A 36 -0.18 -3.04 -0.90
C MET A 36 1.03 -3.53 -0.11
N ILE A 37 0.94 -3.56 1.22
CA ILE A 37 2.01 -4.10 2.08
C ILE A 37 2.27 -5.57 1.73
N TYR A 38 1.22 -6.38 1.59
CA TYR A 38 1.33 -7.78 1.21
C TYR A 38 2.05 -7.97 -0.13
N THR A 39 1.64 -7.23 -1.16
CA THR A 39 2.25 -7.31 -2.51
C THR A 39 3.72 -6.91 -2.52
N LEU A 40 4.14 -5.98 -1.66
CA LEU A 40 5.54 -5.56 -1.52
C LEU A 40 6.40 -6.56 -0.72
N TRP A 41 5.87 -7.10 0.38
CA TRP A 41 6.64 -7.93 1.32
C TRP A 41 6.66 -9.42 0.98
N MET A 42 5.62 -9.92 0.34
CA MET A 42 5.41 -11.36 0.09
C MET A 42 4.94 -11.69 -1.32
N GLY A 43 4.69 -10.69 -2.15
CA GLY A 43 4.28 -10.88 -3.55
C GLY A 43 5.35 -10.47 -4.55
N GLU A 44 4.87 -10.02 -5.72
CA GLU A 44 5.66 -9.66 -6.89
C GLU A 44 6.79 -8.66 -6.59
N GLY A 45 6.57 -7.72 -5.66
CA GLY A 45 7.59 -6.74 -5.29
C GLY A 45 8.83 -7.35 -4.65
N LYS A 46 8.64 -8.40 -3.84
CA LYS A 46 9.76 -9.14 -3.23
C LYS A 46 10.52 -9.93 -4.28
N GLU A 47 9.83 -10.61 -5.18
CA GLU A 47 10.49 -11.40 -6.23
C GLU A 47 11.33 -10.51 -7.15
N ALA A 48 10.81 -9.34 -7.51
CA ALA A 48 11.52 -8.38 -8.34
C ALA A 48 12.83 -7.89 -7.70
N VAL A 49 12.84 -7.62 -6.38
CA VAL A 49 14.01 -7.04 -5.72
C VAL A 49 15.16 -8.05 -5.53
N LEU A 50 14.88 -9.35 -5.45
CA LEU A 50 15.88 -10.39 -5.19
C LEU A 50 16.97 -10.48 -6.26
N THR A 51 16.66 -10.04 -7.49
CA THR A 51 17.59 -10.07 -8.62
C THR A 51 18.42 -8.79 -8.77
N THR A 52 18.24 -7.82 -7.87
CA THR A 52 18.86 -6.49 -7.95
C THR A 52 20.11 -6.36 -7.07
N SER A 53 20.84 -5.25 -7.22
CA SER A 53 22.04 -4.98 -6.42
C SER A 53 21.72 -4.79 -4.92
N PRO A 54 22.70 -5.03 -4.02
CA PRO A 54 22.49 -4.84 -2.57
C PRO A 54 22.04 -3.41 -2.19
N SER A 55 22.53 -2.40 -2.92
CA SER A 55 22.11 -1.01 -2.74
C SER A 55 20.61 -0.81 -3.03
N VAL A 56 20.10 -1.44 -4.09
CA VAL A 56 18.68 -1.38 -4.47
C VAL A 56 17.82 -2.15 -3.48
N GLN A 57 18.27 -3.32 -3.00
CA GLN A 57 17.57 -4.08 -1.97
C GLN A 57 17.44 -3.31 -0.65
N THR A 58 18.49 -2.56 -0.28
CA THR A 58 18.48 -1.70 0.91
C THR A 58 17.50 -0.55 0.75
N ALA A 59 17.55 0.16 -0.39
CA ALA A 59 16.62 1.24 -0.70
C ALA A 59 15.16 0.76 -0.71
N TYR A 60 14.89 -0.40 -1.30
CA TYR A 60 13.57 -1.02 -1.33
C TYR A 60 13.06 -1.31 0.08
N SER A 61 13.89 -1.92 0.94
CA SER A 61 13.52 -2.20 2.33
C SER A 61 13.21 -0.92 3.11
N THR A 62 13.98 0.15 2.92
CA THR A 62 13.69 1.46 3.53
C THR A 62 12.35 2.03 3.05
N MET A 63 12.05 1.96 1.75
CA MET A 63 10.78 2.42 1.18
C MET A 63 9.59 1.61 1.74
N MET A 64 9.74 0.31 1.93
CA MET A 64 8.71 -0.54 2.52
C MET A 64 8.41 -0.17 3.97
N TRP A 65 9.42 0.20 4.75
CA TRP A 65 9.22 0.68 6.12
C TRP A 65 8.44 1.99 6.16
N ILE A 66 8.70 2.93 5.25
CA ILE A 66 7.96 4.20 5.13
C ILE A 66 6.47 3.97 4.81
N ILE A 67 6.13 2.87 4.13
CA ILE A 67 4.73 2.55 3.82
C ILE A 67 3.99 1.99 5.06
N ILE A 68 4.70 1.42 6.03
CA ILE A 68 4.13 0.76 7.20
C ILE A 68 4.08 1.69 8.43
N VAL A 69 5.17 2.41 8.69
CA VAL A 69 5.43 3.21 9.90
C VAL A 69 5.22 4.68 9.61
#